data_AF-A0A975T779-F1
#
_entry.id   AF-A0A975T779-F1
#
_cell.length_a   1.000
_cell.length_b   1.000
_cell.length_c   1.000
_cell.angle_alpha   90.00
_cell.angle_beta   90.00
_cell.angle_gamma   90.00
#
_symmetry.space_group_name_H-M   'P 1'
#
loop_
_entity.id
_entity.type
_entity.pdbx_description
1 polymer ?
#
loop_
_entity_poly.entity_id
_entity_poly.type
_entity_poly.pdbx_seq_one_letter_code
_entity_poly.pdbx_strand_id
1 'polypeptide(L)'
;MRIFIDTNIVLDFLLERQPFVEDAVRLFAKIDAGEIIGFIAATTITNIYYIIRKAAGIKVAQDAISQIITDLHICTVDRNILETAVALNFQDFEDAV
;
A
#
# COMPACT_ATOMS: atom_id res chain seq x y z
N MET A 1 -4.01 -17.27 1.81
CA MET A 1 -4.90 -16.28 2.47
C MET A 1 -4.84 -14.97 1.70
N ARG A 2 -5.90 -14.15 1.65
CA ARG A 2 -5.90 -12.85 0.95
C ARG A 2 -6.00 -11.71 1.96
N ILE A 3 -5.12 -10.71 1.86
CA ILE A 3 -5.08 -9.59 2.79
C ILE A 3 -4.97 -8.28 2.00
N PHE A 4 -5.75 -7.28 2.41
CA PHE A 4 -5.60 -5.91 1.93
C PHE A 4 -4.62 -5.16 2.85
N ILE A 5 -3.62 -4.52 2.25
CA ILE A 5 -2.49 -3.93 2.97
C ILE A 5 -2.65 -2.42 2.99
N ASP A 6 -2.64 -1.86 4.20
CA ASP A 6 -2.69 -0.43 4.44
C ASP A 6 -1.42 0.30 3.98
N THR A 7 -1.57 1.56 3.58
CA THR A 7 -0.50 2.47 3.18
C THR A 7 0.68 2.47 4.15
N ASN A 8 0.41 2.49 5.46
CA ASN A 8 1.46 2.58 6.48
C ASN A 8 2.31 1.32 6.56
N ILE A 9 1.71 0.13 6.43
CA ILE A 9 2.45 -1.13 6.48
C ILE A 9 3.43 -1.22 5.31
N VAL A 10 3.02 -0.76 4.12
CA VAL A 10 3.90 -0.71 2.95
C VAL A 10 5.04 0.29 3.17
N LEU A 11 4.77 1.46 3.76
CA LEU A 11 5.80 2.44 4.09
C LEU A 11 6.76 1.94 5.18
N ASP A 12 6.25 1.20 6.18
CA ASP A 12 7.08 0.64 7.24
C ASP A 12 8.06 -0.39 6.68
N PHE A 13 7.65 -1.17 5.69
CA PHE A 13 8.51 -2.07 4.93
C PHE A 13 9.53 -1.31 4.07
N LEU A 14 9.08 -0.41 3.20
CA LEU A 14 9.93 0.23 2.19
C LEU A 14 10.91 1.28 2.75
N LEU A 15 10.55 1.92 3.86
CA LEU A 15 11.35 2.97 4.49
C LEU A 15 11.95 2.54 5.84
N GLU A 16 11.82 1.25 6.18
CA GLU A 16 12.34 0.66 7.42
C GLU A 16 11.88 1.40 8.70
N ARG A 17 10.60 1.81 8.75
CA ARG A 17 10.09 2.66 9.84
C ARG A 17 9.91 1.85 11.14
N GLN A 18 10.50 2.36 12.21
CA GLN A 18 10.28 1.84 13.55
C GLN A 18 8.94 2.32 14.14
N PRO A 19 8.27 1.52 14.99
CA PRO A 19 8.70 0.22 15.52
C PRO A 19 8.26 -1.00 14.70
N PHE A 20 7.51 -0.82 13.61
CA PHE A 20 6.78 -1.92 12.96
C PHE A 20 7.49 -2.60 11.79
N VAL A 21 8.69 -2.13 11.41
CA VAL A 21 9.46 -2.70 10.29
C VAL A 21 9.62 -4.22 10.36
N GLU A 22 9.89 -4.79 11.53
CA GLU A 22 10.11 -6.24 11.67
C GLU A 22 8.85 -7.05 11.35
N ASP A 23 7.68 -6.54 11.73
CA ASP A 23 6.41 -7.18 11.42
C ASP A 23 6.04 -7.02 9.95
N ALA A 24 6.33 -5.85 9.37
CA ALA A 24 6.13 -5.60 7.95
C ALA A 24 7.04 -6.50 7.08
N VAL A 25 8.32 -6.64 7.43
CA VAL A 25 9.26 -7.54 6.74
C VAL A 25 8.76 -8.99 6.77
N ARG A 26 8.26 -9.46 7.92
CA ARG A 26 7.69 -10.82 8.03
C ARG A 26 6.44 -11.00 7.18
N LEU A 27 5.60 -9.97 7.06
CA LEU A 27 4.42 -10.01 6.20
C LEU A 27 4.84 -10.15 4.72
N PHE A 28 5.76 -9.30 4.25
CA PHE A 28 6.22 -9.33 2.86
C PHE A 28 6.98 -10.63 2.53
N ALA A 29 7.77 -11.17 3.45
CA ALA A 29 8.42 -12.48 3.26
C ALA A 29 7.39 -13.61 3.02
N LYS A 30 6.22 -13.55 3.66
CA LYS A 30 5.13 -14.51 3.42
C LYS A 30 4.40 -14.28 2.10
N ILE A 31 4.35 -13.04 1.63
CA ILE A 31 3.82 -12.69 0.31
C ILE A 31 4.76 -13.26 -0.76
N ASP A 32 6.07 -13.03 -0.64
CA ASP A 32 7.09 -13.54 -1.54
C ASP A 32 7.13 -15.07 -1.59
N ALA A 33 6.89 -15.72 -0.45
CA ALA A 33 6.77 -17.18 -0.36
C ALA A 33 5.45 -17.74 -0.97
N GLY A 34 4.53 -16.87 -1.39
CA GLY A 34 3.23 -17.25 -1.95
C GLY A 34 2.21 -17.76 -0.91
N GLU A 35 2.51 -17.64 0.39
CA GLU A 35 1.61 -18.05 1.47
C GLU A 35 0.43 -17.07 1.63
N ILE A 36 0.69 -15.79 1.36
CA ILE A 36 -0.26 -14.69 1.40
C ILE A 36 -0.33 -14.03 0.03
N ILE A 37 -1.55 -13.72 -0.39
CA ILE A 37 -1.80 -12.89 -1.57
C ILE A 37 -2.15 -11.49 -1.05
N GLY A 38 -1.23 -10.54 -1.25
CA GLY A 38 -1.39 -9.15 -0.83
C GLY A 38 -2.14 -8.31 -1.86
N PHE A 39 -2.99 -7.40 -1.39
CA PHE A 39 -3.74 -6.46 -2.21
C PHE A 39 -3.51 -5.03 -1.71
N ILE A 40 -3.57 -4.06 -2.62
CA ILE A 40 -3.44 -2.63 -2.32
C ILE A 40 -4.39 -1.81 -3.20
N ALA A 41 -4.93 -0.70 -2.69
CA ALA A 41 -5.73 0.20 -3.52
C ALA A 41 -4.85 0.95 -4.53
N ALA A 42 -5.37 1.15 -5.74
CA ALA A 42 -4.69 1.92 -6.78
C ALA A 42 -4.39 3.37 -6.34
N THR A 43 -5.26 3.96 -5.52
CA THR A 43 -5.13 5.31 -4.95
C THR A 43 -3.91 5.43 -4.03
N THR A 44 -3.62 4.39 -3.25
CA THR A 44 -2.49 4.34 -2.32
C THR A 44 -1.14 4.40 -3.02
N ILE A 45 -1.02 3.83 -4.23
CA ILE A 45 0.25 3.76 -4.98
C ILE A 45 0.81 5.17 -5.23
N THR A 46 -0.03 6.11 -5.66
CA THR A 46 0.42 7.49 -5.89
C THR A 46 0.79 8.22 -4.61
N ASN A 47 0.12 7.91 -3.50
CA ASN A 47 0.44 8.49 -2.19
C ASN A 47 1.80 8.01 -1.70
N ILE A 48 2.08 6.70 -1.80
CA ILE A 48 3.38 6.12 -1.45
C ILE A 48 4.49 6.75 -2.29
N TYR A 49 4.31 6.87 -3.61
CA TYR A 49 5.30 7.51 -4.48
C TYR A 49 5.62 8.93 -4.00
N TYR A 50 4.59 9.72 -3.69
CA TYR A 50 4.76 11.09 -3.21
C TYR A 50 5.55 11.17 -1.90
N ILE A 51 5.23 10.29 -0.94
CA ILE A 51 5.88 10.23 0.37
C ILE A 51 7.35 9.82 0.21
N ILE A 52 7.63 8.72 -0.49
CA ILE A 52 9.00 8.22 -0.68
C ILE A 52 9.83 9.24 -1.48
N ARG A 53 9.26 9.85 -2.52
CA ARG A 53 9.96 10.88 -3.31
C ARG A 53 10.43 12.03 -2.42
N LYS A 54 9.58 12.48 -1.49
CA LYS A 54 9.93 13.57 -0.57
C LYS A 54 11.00 13.16 0.45
N ALA A 55 10.97 11.91 0.91
CA ALA A 55 11.89 11.41 1.93
C ALA A 55 13.26 10.99 1.36
N ALA A 56 13.28 10.31 0.22
CA ALA A 56 14.44 9.59 -0.32
C ALA A 56 14.75 9.89 -1.80
N GLY A 57 13.95 10.74 -2.46
CA GLY A 57 14.17 11.16 -3.83
C GLY A 57 13.48 10.30 -4.90
N ILE A 58 13.55 10.77 -6.14
CA ILE A 58 12.76 10.22 -7.27
C ILE A 58 13.11 8.78 -7.58
N LYS A 59 14.42 8.45 -7.63
CA LYS A 59 14.87 7.11 -8.01
C LYS A 59 14.35 6.04 -7.03
N VAL A 60 14.53 6.28 -5.73
CA VAL A 60 14.05 5.38 -4.67
C VAL A 60 12.52 5.20 -4.76
N ALA A 61 11.78 6.28 -5.03
CA ALA A 61 10.34 6.20 -5.19
C ALA A 61 9.92 5.37 -6.42
N GLN A 62 10.64 5.46 -7.54
CA GLN A 62 10.35 4.65 -8.73
C GLN A 62 10.64 3.16 -8.49
N ASP A 63 11.76 2.85 -7.83
CA ASP A 63 12.14 1.48 -7.48
C ASP A 63 11.09 0.87 -6.52
N ALA A 64 10.68 1.63 -5.50
CA ALA A 64 9.62 1.25 -4.56
C ALA A 64 8.28 0.93 -5.22
N ILE A 65 7.83 1.76 -6.17
CA ILE A 65 6.57 1.53 -6.87
C ILE A 65 6.66 0.30 -7.79
N SER A 66 7.81 0.09 -8.42
CA SER A 66 8.04 -1.11 -9.25
C SER A 66 7.96 -2.38 -8.40
N GLN A 67 8.52 -2.33 -7.18
CA GLN A 67 8.43 -3.43 -6.22
C GLN A 67 6.97 -3.69 -5.81
N ILE A 68 6.21 -2.66 -5.42
CA ILE A 68 4.78 -2.79 -5.04
C ILE A 68 3.96 -3.45 -6.15
N ILE A 69 4.14 -3.01 -7.41
CA ILE A 69 3.40 -3.55 -8.56
C ILE A 69 3.76 -5.01 -8.83
N THR A 70 4.97 -5.43 -8.47
CA THR A 70 5.44 -6.82 -8.63
C THR A 70 4.87 -7.73 -7.54
N ASP A 71 4.88 -7.25 -6.29
CA ASP A 71 4.57 -8.08 -5.12
C ASP A 71 3.06 -8.15 -4.82
N LEU A 72 2.31 -7.09 -5.15
CA LEU A 72 0.92 -6.92 -4.72
C LEU A 72 -0.08 -6.85 -5.88
N HIS A 73 -1.27 -7.39 -5.64
CA HIS A 73 -2.41 -7.21 -6.53
C HIS A 73 -3.05 -5.83 -6.33
N ILE A 74 -3.33 -5.14 -7.43
CA ILE A 74 -3.90 -3.79 -7.38
C ILE A 74 -5.42 -3.87 -7.46
N CYS A 75 -6.09 -3.31 -6.45
CA CYS A 75 -7.53 -3.08 -6.44
C CYS A 75 -7.84 -1.80 -7.22
N THR A 76 -8.62 -1.93 -8.29
CA THR A 76 -9.08 -0.79 -9.09
C THR A 76 -10.07 0.04 -8.30
N VAL A 77 -9.93 1.37 -8.39
CA VAL A 77 -10.90 2.32 -7.84
C VAL A 77 -11.61 2.99 -9.01
N ASP A 78 -12.95 2.95 -9.01
CA ASP A 78 -13.79 3.57 -10.03
C ASP A 78 -14.83 4.52 -9.41
N ARG A 79 -15.67 5.11 -10.26
CA ARG A 79 -16.72 6.03 -9.82
C ARG A 79 -17.66 5.40 -8.78
N ASN A 80 -18.08 4.16 -8.99
CA ASN A 80 -19.07 3.51 -8.11
C ASN A 80 -18.49 3.27 -6.72
N ILE A 81 -17.21 2.88 -6.65
CA ILE A 81 -16.47 2.74 -5.39
C ILE A 81 -16.41 4.08 -4.66
N LEU A 82 -16.05 5.16 -5.35
CA LEU A 82 -15.95 6.49 -4.74
C LEU A 82 -17.32 7.03 -4.28
N GLU A 83 -18.38 6.85 -5.06
CA GLU A 83 -19.74 7.24 -4.66
C GLU A 83 -20.22 6.46 -3.43
N THR A 84 -19.88 5.17 -3.36
CA THR A 84 -20.18 4.33 -2.19
C THR A 84 -19.40 4.81 -0.96
N ALA A 85 -18.10 5.08 -1.11
CA ALA A 85 -17.24 5.58 -0.05
C ALA A 85 -17.77 6.90 0.55
N VAL A 86 -18.23 7.83 -0.31
CA VAL A 86 -18.85 9.09 0.14
C VAL A 86 -20.13 8.82 0.94
N ALA A 87 -20.96 7.88 0.49
CA ALA A 87 -22.23 7.56 1.16
C ALA A 87 -22.03 6.89 2.53
N LEU A 88 -20.90 6.22 2.75
CA LEU A 88 -20.58 5.58 4.03
C LEU A 88 -20.32 6.59 5.17
N ASN A 89 -20.06 7.87 4.86
CA ASN A 89 -19.77 8.93 5.84
C ASN A 89 -18.73 8.51 6.90
N PHE A 90 -17.70 7.80 6.46
CA PHE A 90 -16.54 7.47 7.29
C PHE A 90 -15.79 8.75 7.68
N GLN A 91 -15.10 8.69 8.83
CA GLN A 91 -14.33 9.83 9.33
C GLN A 91 -13.14 10.14 8.42
N ASP A 92 -12.44 9.10 7.95
CA ASP A 92 -11.40 9.20 6.93
C ASP A 92 -11.95 8.65 5.61
N PHE A 93 -11.85 9.46 4.56
CA PHE A 93 -12.33 9.05 3.24
C PHE A 93 -11.42 7.99 2.60
N GLU A 94 -10.11 8.00 2.89
CA GLU A 94 -9.20 6.97 2.38
C GLU A 94 -9.62 5.58 2.87
N ASP A 95 -9.95 5.45 4.15
CA ASP A 95 -10.40 4.19 4.76
C ASP A 95 -11.76 3.70 4.24
N ALA A 96 -12.52 4.58 3.59
CA ALA A 96 -13.82 4.26 3.00
C ALA A 96 -13.71 3.71 1.57
N VAL A 97 -12.56 3.92 0.91
CA VAL A 97 -12.29 3.55 -0.49
C VAL A 97 -11.60 2.19 -0.57
#